data_AF-X0VJQ7-F1
#
_entry.id   AF-X0VJQ7-F1
#
_cell.length_a   1.000
_cell.length_b   1.000
_cell.length_c   1.000
_cell.angle_alpha   90.00
_cell.angle_beta   90.00
_cell.angle_gamma   90.00
#
_symmetry.space_group_name_H-M   'P 1'
#
loop_
_entity.id
_entity.type
_entity.pdbx_description
1 polymer ?
#
loop_
_entity_poly.entity_id
_entity_poly.type
_entity_poly.pdbx_seq_one_letter_code
_entity_poly.pdbx_strand_id
1 'polypeptide(L)'
;MTTVHLEARAHAMQDMIEEHFFDDRGWLIERINRHTMKPYGKYELAEEAQGYTDDDPDPATAAERATYEDTMFCTGLYLWALTEQYRVTQDDAAKAIADRVFDDLQPLIAENDKIEKGYIGKPWGGRPRRRTTLDQTFYFTFGLHRYTEIADAARRKRAREIIAANVDWWMGRNYCDFQFPDE
;
A
#
# COMPACT_ATOMS: atom_id res chain seq x y z
N MET A 1 -19.98 20.10 -15.29
CA MET A 1 -18.96 20.35 -14.24
C MET A 1 -17.72 20.90 -14.95
N THR A 2 -17.19 22.05 -14.54
CA THR A 2 -16.03 22.68 -15.19
C THR A 2 -14.72 22.03 -14.74
N THR A 3 -13.65 22.13 -15.53
CA THR A 3 -12.31 21.58 -15.20
C THR A 3 -11.80 22.07 -13.85
N VAL A 4 -12.00 23.37 -13.55
CA VAL A 4 -11.62 23.99 -12.26
C VAL A 4 -12.28 23.29 -11.06
N HIS A 5 -13.52 22.82 -11.21
CA HIS A 5 -14.20 22.09 -10.13
C HIS A 5 -13.63 20.67 -9.95
N LEU A 6 -13.23 20.01 -11.04
CA LEU A 6 -12.61 18.68 -10.98
C LEU A 6 -11.24 18.73 -10.29
N GLU A 7 -10.42 19.71 -10.64
CA GLU A 7 -9.10 19.93 -10.03
C GLU A 7 -9.21 20.20 -8.53
N ALA A 8 -10.09 21.13 -8.12
CA ALA A 8 -10.31 21.42 -6.70
C ALA A 8 -10.79 20.18 -5.92
N ARG A 9 -11.62 19.34 -6.53
CA ARG A 9 -12.09 18.10 -5.90
C ARG A 9 -10.99 17.04 -5.80
N ALA A 10 -10.11 16.95 -6.80
CA ALA A 10 -8.96 16.05 -6.77
C ALA A 10 -7.98 16.46 -5.65
N HIS A 11 -7.67 17.75 -5.53
CA HIS A 11 -6.82 18.24 -4.44
C HIS A 11 -7.44 17.99 -3.06
N ALA A 12 -8.74 18.26 -2.88
CA ALA A 12 -9.40 17.97 -1.61
C ALA A 12 -9.37 16.47 -1.23
N MET A 13 -9.42 15.56 -2.21
CA MET A 13 -9.26 14.12 -1.95
C MET A 13 -7.81 13.78 -1.58
N GLN A 14 -6.84 14.36 -2.27
CA GLN A 14 -5.42 14.19 -1.98
C GLN A 14 -5.09 14.70 -0.57
N ASP A 15 -5.58 15.88 -0.19
CA ASP A 15 -5.39 16.46 1.14
C ASP A 15 -5.95 15.54 2.23
N MET A 16 -7.15 14.98 2.04
CA MET A 16 -7.73 14.00 2.98
C MET A 16 -6.85 12.75 3.13
N ILE A 17 -6.31 12.24 2.02
CA ILE A 17 -5.42 11.06 2.03
C ILE A 17 -4.13 11.39 2.80
N GLU A 18 -3.48 12.50 2.44
CA GLU A 18 -2.21 12.94 3.04
C GLU A 18 -2.35 13.28 4.53
N GLU A 19 -3.49 13.84 4.96
CA GLU A 19 -3.72 14.24 6.34
C GLU A 19 -4.06 13.06 7.26
N HIS A 20 -4.78 12.04 6.76
CA HIS A 20 -5.39 11.05 7.64
C HIS A 20 -4.98 9.60 7.37
N PHE A 21 -4.57 9.26 6.14
CA PHE A 21 -4.34 7.87 5.75
C PHE A 21 -2.86 7.49 5.70
N PHE A 22 -1.94 8.40 6.02
CA PHE A 22 -0.54 8.05 6.25
C PHE A 22 -0.29 7.84 7.75
N ASP A 23 0.34 6.72 8.09
CA ASP A 23 0.81 6.48 9.45
C ASP A 23 2.17 7.14 9.73
N ASP A 24 2.66 7.02 10.97
CA ASP A 24 3.94 7.61 11.41
C ASP A 24 5.18 7.06 10.65
N ARG A 25 5.01 6.03 9.82
CA ARG A 25 6.07 5.42 9.01
C ARG A 25 5.99 5.82 7.55
N GLY A 26 5.01 6.65 7.19
CA GLY A 26 4.76 7.06 5.81
C GLY A 26 4.03 6.00 4.99
N TRP A 27 3.35 5.03 5.63
CA TRP A 27 2.58 4.02 4.91
C TRP A 27 1.14 4.45 4.74
N LEU A 28 0.62 4.32 3.51
CA LEU A 28 -0.78 4.54 3.22
C LEU A 28 -1.60 3.35 3.75
N ILE A 29 -2.42 3.59 4.75
CA ILE A 29 -3.29 2.60 5.40
C ILE A 29 -4.67 2.55 4.74
N GLU A 30 -5.39 1.43 4.86
CA GLU A 30 -6.70 1.25 4.23
C GLU A 30 -7.79 1.94 5.04
N ARG A 31 -7.78 1.73 6.36
CA ARG A 31 -8.85 2.20 7.24
C ARG A 31 -8.32 2.97 8.43
N ILE A 32 -9.08 3.99 8.77
CA ILE A 32 -8.92 4.81 9.96
C ILE A 32 -10.21 4.77 10.78
N ASN A 33 -10.07 5.06 12.07
CA ASN A 33 -11.21 5.34 12.93
C ASN A 33 -11.83 6.67 12.49
N ARG A 34 -13.07 6.62 11.98
CA ARG A 34 -13.80 7.77 11.43
C ARG A 34 -14.11 8.87 12.46
N HIS A 35 -14.04 8.56 13.74
CA HIS A 35 -14.29 9.51 14.82
C HIS A 35 -13.04 10.27 15.21
N THR A 36 -11.88 9.60 15.18
CA THR A 36 -10.59 10.19 15.57
C THR A 36 -9.76 10.65 14.37
N MET A 37 -10.11 10.19 13.17
CA MET A 37 -9.38 10.36 11.91
C MET A 37 -7.92 9.87 12.01
N LYS A 38 -7.73 8.75 12.74
CA LYS A 38 -6.41 8.14 13.02
C LYS A 38 -6.46 6.63 12.76
N PRO A 39 -5.31 5.95 12.58
CA PRO A 39 -5.25 4.50 12.59
C PRO A 39 -5.96 3.91 13.82
N TYR A 40 -6.60 2.75 13.67
CA TYR A 40 -7.30 2.13 14.81
C TYR A 40 -6.30 1.78 15.92
N GLY A 41 -6.68 2.09 17.16
CA GLY A 41 -5.92 1.65 18.33
C GLY A 41 -5.94 0.13 18.46
N LYS A 42 -4.86 -0.47 18.98
CA LYS A 42 -4.71 -1.94 19.13
C LYS A 42 -5.90 -2.64 19.80
N TYR A 43 -6.59 -1.93 20.71
CA TYR A 43 -7.72 -2.41 21.49
C TYR A 43 -9.05 -1.73 21.13
N GLU A 44 -9.09 -0.91 20.06
CA GLU A 44 -10.37 -0.36 19.60
C GLU A 44 -11.24 -1.51 19.09
N LEU A 45 -12.43 -1.62 19.68
CA LEU A 45 -13.31 -2.75 19.47
C LEU A 45 -13.75 -2.82 18.01
N ALA A 46 -13.64 -4.04 17.48
CA ALA A 46 -13.92 -4.41 16.11
C ALA A 46 -15.41 -4.34 15.71
N GLU A 47 -16.28 -3.66 16.45
CA GLU A 47 -17.66 -3.42 15.97
C GLU A 47 -17.65 -2.62 14.64
N GLU A 48 -16.66 -1.74 14.46
CA GLU A 48 -16.39 -1.06 13.18
C GLU A 48 -15.40 -1.82 12.28
N ALA A 49 -14.60 -2.74 12.83
CA ALA A 49 -13.68 -3.61 12.08
C ALA A 49 -14.33 -4.96 11.70
N GLN A 50 -15.58 -4.92 11.23
CA GLN A 50 -16.36 -6.10 10.84
C GLN A 50 -15.55 -7.05 9.94
N GLY A 51 -15.48 -8.33 10.33
CA GLY A 51 -14.94 -9.43 9.51
C GLY A 51 -13.74 -10.18 10.09
N TYR A 52 -13.09 -9.65 11.13
CA TYR A 52 -11.94 -10.28 11.77
C TYR A 52 -12.22 -10.63 13.23
N THR A 53 -11.92 -11.85 13.64
CA THR A 53 -11.92 -12.27 15.05
C THR A 53 -10.48 -12.52 15.51
N ASP A 54 -10.23 -12.38 16.81
CA ASP A 54 -8.93 -12.72 17.41
C ASP A 54 -8.71 -14.25 17.53
N ASP A 55 -9.62 -15.07 16.98
CA ASP A 55 -9.49 -16.53 16.92
C ASP A 55 -8.61 -17.02 15.76
N ASP A 56 -8.12 -16.09 14.93
CA ASP A 56 -7.22 -16.42 13.83
C ASP A 56 -5.78 -16.62 14.36
N PRO A 57 -5.04 -17.63 13.86
CA PRO A 57 -3.71 -17.98 14.38
C PRO A 57 -2.66 -16.88 14.19
N ASP A 58 -2.90 -15.88 13.33
CA ASP A 58 -2.00 -14.73 13.22
C ASP A 58 -2.13 -13.83 14.47
N PRO A 59 -1.01 -13.45 15.13
CA PRO A 59 -1.05 -12.62 16.34
C PRO A 59 -1.43 -11.15 16.07
N ALA A 60 -1.84 -10.78 14.86
CA ALA A 60 -2.42 -9.47 14.57
C ALA A 60 -3.81 -9.31 15.18
N THR A 61 -4.07 -8.18 15.84
CA THR A 61 -5.42 -7.90 16.34
C THR A 61 -6.38 -7.59 15.19
N ALA A 62 -7.69 -7.72 15.40
CA ALA A 62 -8.69 -7.29 14.42
C ALA A 62 -8.49 -5.83 13.94
N ALA A 63 -8.11 -4.92 14.84
CA ALA A 63 -7.80 -3.53 14.52
C ALA A 63 -6.57 -3.39 13.62
N GLU A 64 -5.52 -4.16 13.88
CA GLU A 64 -4.31 -4.20 13.05
C GLU A 64 -4.59 -4.76 11.65
N ARG A 65 -5.48 -5.76 11.53
CA ARG A 65 -5.90 -6.27 10.21
C ARG A 65 -6.66 -5.21 9.45
N ALA A 66 -7.74 -4.68 10.04
CA ALA A 66 -8.58 -3.68 9.38
C ALA A 66 -7.83 -2.40 8.97
N THR A 67 -6.82 -1.98 9.72
CA THR A 67 -6.02 -0.81 9.38
C THR A 67 -5.10 -1.06 8.18
N TYR A 68 -4.46 -2.24 8.12
CA TYR A 68 -3.31 -2.49 7.25
C TYR A 68 -3.54 -3.55 6.16
N GLU A 69 -4.72 -4.19 6.10
CA GLU A 69 -5.06 -5.27 5.15
C GLU A 69 -4.68 -4.90 3.72
N ASP A 70 -5.18 -3.77 3.24
CA ASP A 70 -5.00 -3.32 1.86
C ASP A 70 -3.95 -2.22 1.68
N THR A 71 -2.99 -2.06 2.61
CA THR A 71 -1.94 -1.02 2.52
C THR A 71 -1.21 -1.03 1.17
N MET A 72 -0.82 -2.20 0.67
CA MET A 72 -0.10 -2.28 -0.62
C MET A 72 -1.02 -2.00 -1.81
N PHE A 73 -2.28 -2.41 -1.72
CA PHE A 73 -3.32 -2.11 -2.73
C PHE A 73 -3.54 -0.60 -2.84
N CYS A 74 -3.83 0.05 -1.70
CA CYS A 74 -4.06 1.49 -1.61
C CYS A 74 -2.84 2.26 -2.10
N THR A 75 -1.63 1.84 -1.69
CA THR A 75 -0.40 2.49 -2.11
C THR A 75 -0.18 2.38 -3.62
N GLY A 76 -0.47 1.23 -4.22
CA GLY A 76 -0.41 1.03 -5.66
C GLY A 76 -1.32 2.00 -6.43
N LEU A 77 -2.57 2.10 -6.01
CA LEU A 77 -3.53 3.03 -6.61
C LEU A 77 -3.13 4.49 -6.43
N TYR A 78 -2.60 4.86 -5.27
CA TYR A 78 -2.19 6.23 -5.02
C TYR A 78 -0.94 6.63 -5.82
N LEU A 79 0.05 5.74 -5.92
CA LEU A 79 1.20 5.93 -6.81
C LEU A 79 0.76 6.09 -8.27
N TRP A 80 -0.23 5.30 -8.71
CA TRP A 80 -0.81 5.46 -10.03
C TRP A 80 -1.45 6.86 -10.18
N ALA A 81 -2.34 7.26 -9.27
CA ALA A 81 -3.01 8.56 -9.32
C ALA A 81 -2.02 9.74 -9.38
N LEU A 82 -1.01 9.75 -8.52
CA LEU A 82 0.05 10.77 -8.50
C LEU A 82 0.85 10.79 -9.81
N THR A 83 1.10 9.61 -10.38
CA THR A 83 1.77 9.50 -11.68
C THR A 83 0.94 10.12 -12.79
N GLU A 84 -0.36 9.84 -12.86
CA GLU A 84 -1.22 10.47 -13.87
C GLU A 84 -1.31 11.98 -13.68
N GLN A 85 -1.45 12.42 -12.43
CA GLN A 85 -1.47 13.85 -12.11
C GLN A 85 -0.22 14.53 -12.63
N TYR A 86 0.98 14.06 -12.26
CA TYR A 86 2.22 14.63 -12.77
C TYR A 86 2.31 14.59 -14.30
N ARG A 87 1.94 13.47 -14.94
CA ARG A 87 2.00 13.36 -16.41
C ARG A 87 1.12 14.38 -17.12
N VAL A 88 -0.04 14.71 -16.54
CA VAL A 88 -1.00 15.65 -17.14
C VAL A 88 -0.66 17.10 -16.78
N THR A 89 -0.33 17.37 -15.52
CA THR A 89 -0.19 18.75 -15.01
C THR A 89 1.26 19.24 -14.98
N GLN A 90 2.23 18.32 -14.99
CA GLN A 90 3.65 18.58 -14.72
C GLN A 90 3.89 19.23 -13.35
N ASP A 91 3.01 18.98 -12.38
CA ASP A 91 3.14 19.47 -11.01
C ASP A 91 4.19 18.67 -10.23
N ASP A 92 5.37 19.27 -10.03
CA ASP A 92 6.48 18.66 -9.30
C ASP A 92 6.11 18.24 -7.87
N ALA A 93 5.07 18.83 -7.25
CA ALA A 93 4.59 18.38 -5.95
C ALA A 93 4.02 16.96 -6.02
N ALA A 94 3.24 16.62 -7.05
CA ALA A 94 2.71 15.26 -7.24
C ALA A 94 3.84 14.24 -7.43
N LYS A 95 4.88 14.61 -8.19
CA LYS A 95 6.08 13.76 -8.34
C LYS A 95 6.81 13.59 -7.02
N ALA A 96 7.00 14.67 -6.25
CA ALA A 96 7.68 14.61 -4.96
C ALA A 96 6.96 13.69 -3.97
N ILE A 97 5.61 13.73 -3.95
CA ILE A 97 4.80 12.82 -3.14
C ILE A 97 4.97 11.37 -3.63
N ALA A 98 4.94 11.12 -4.95
CA ALA A 98 5.14 9.78 -5.47
C ALA A 98 6.53 9.21 -5.12
N ASP A 99 7.58 10.03 -5.21
CA ASP A 99 8.93 9.65 -4.79
C ASP A 99 8.99 9.32 -3.30
N ARG A 100 8.37 10.15 -2.44
CA ARG A 100 8.27 9.90 -0.99
C ARG A 100 7.56 8.58 -0.68
N VAL A 101 6.39 8.37 -1.26
CA VAL A 101 5.59 7.14 -1.06
C VAL A 101 6.37 5.89 -1.48
N PHE A 102 7.11 5.95 -2.60
CA PHE A 102 7.96 4.85 -3.03
C PHE A 102 9.11 4.58 -2.05
N ASP A 103 9.74 5.62 -1.53
CA ASP A 103 10.87 5.51 -0.60
C ASP A 103 10.43 4.99 0.79
N ASP A 104 9.31 5.47 1.32
CA ASP A 104 8.76 5.09 2.62
C ASP A 104 8.36 3.60 2.69
N LEU A 105 8.08 2.99 1.54
CA LEU A 105 7.81 1.54 1.43
C LEU A 105 9.06 0.66 1.39
N GLN A 106 10.26 1.20 1.11
CA GLN A 106 11.46 0.38 0.95
C GLN A 106 11.77 -0.49 2.19
N PRO A 107 11.63 0.00 3.43
CA PRO A 107 11.81 -0.84 4.61
C PRO A 107 10.85 -2.04 4.65
N LEU A 108 9.56 -1.84 4.34
CA LEU A 108 8.59 -2.93 4.30
C LEU A 108 8.95 -3.97 3.24
N ILE A 109 9.36 -3.53 2.06
CA ILE A 109 9.79 -4.42 0.98
C ILE A 109 11.02 -5.23 1.41
N ALA A 110 11.99 -4.59 2.07
CA ALA A 110 13.18 -5.27 2.59
C ALA A 110 12.83 -6.32 3.66
N GLU A 111 11.87 -6.06 4.54
CA GLU A 111 11.39 -7.07 5.51
C GLU A 111 10.67 -8.23 4.83
N ASN A 112 9.87 -7.96 3.79
CA ASN A 112 9.23 -9.02 3.00
C ASN A 112 10.25 -9.91 2.30
N ASP A 113 11.30 -9.33 1.72
CA ASP A 113 12.38 -10.07 1.05
C ASP A 113 13.13 -11.02 2.01
N LYS A 114 13.08 -10.79 3.34
CA LYS A 114 13.62 -11.73 4.34
C LYS A 114 12.74 -12.95 4.55
N ILE A 115 11.43 -12.87 4.28
CA ILE A 115 10.52 -14.01 4.29
C ILE A 115 10.79 -14.85 3.05
N GLU A 116 10.66 -14.23 1.87
CA GLU A 116 11.01 -14.80 0.58
C GLU A 116 11.14 -13.67 -0.43
N LYS A 117 12.16 -13.71 -1.29
CA LYS A 117 12.36 -12.68 -2.31
C LYS A 117 11.13 -12.54 -3.22
N GLY A 118 10.65 -11.31 -3.40
CA GLY A 118 9.47 -11.03 -4.23
C GLY A 118 8.12 -11.27 -3.55
N TYR A 119 8.13 -11.81 -2.33
CA TYR A 119 6.94 -11.86 -1.49
C TYR A 119 6.50 -10.44 -1.12
N ILE A 120 5.19 -10.22 -1.02
CA ILE A 120 4.60 -8.97 -0.54
C ILE A 120 3.43 -9.34 0.37
N GLY A 121 3.71 -9.47 1.67
CA GLY A 121 2.73 -9.82 2.68
C GLY A 121 1.89 -8.63 3.15
N LYS A 122 0.78 -8.97 3.81
CA LYS A 122 -0.09 -8.03 4.52
C LYS A 122 0.67 -7.41 5.71
N PRO A 123 0.83 -6.09 5.79
CA PRO A 123 1.65 -5.46 6.82
C PRO A 123 0.93 -5.26 8.18
N TRP A 124 0.15 -6.25 8.63
CA TRP A 124 -0.65 -6.13 9.85
C TRP A 124 0.18 -5.87 11.11
N GLY A 125 -0.20 -4.85 11.87
CA GLY A 125 0.54 -4.43 13.07
C GLY A 125 1.93 -3.89 12.71
N GLY A 126 2.12 -3.49 11.47
CA GLY A 126 3.31 -2.82 11.01
C GLY A 126 4.48 -3.68 10.59
N ARG A 127 4.25 -4.98 10.37
CA ARG A 127 5.26 -5.93 9.94
C ARG A 127 4.68 -6.86 8.88
N PRO A 128 5.47 -7.34 7.92
CA PRO A 128 4.97 -8.26 6.92
C PRO A 128 4.50 -9.55 7.60
N ARG A 129 3.26 -9.94 7.31
CA ARG A 129 2.70 -11.22 7.71
C ARG A 129 2.85 -12.22 6.60
N ARG A 130 2.87 -13.50 6.95
CA ARG A 130 2.94 -14.62 6.02
C ARG A 130 1.57 -14.91 5.35
N ARG A 131 0.80 -13.86 5.08
CA ARG A 131 -0.44 -13.89 4.31
C ARG A 131 -0.43 -12.81 3.24
N THR A 132 -0.84 -13.16 2.03
CA THR A 132 -0.98 -12.24 0.91
C THR A 132 -2.20 -12.65 0.07
N THR A 133 -2.69 -11.73 -0.73
CA THR A 133 -3.69 -11.99 -1.76
C THR A 133 -3.23 -11.38 -3.08
N LEU A 134 -3.79 -11.93 -4.16
CA LEU A 134 -3.39 -11.59 -5.51
C LEU A 134 -3.74 -10.15 -5.89
N ASP A 135 -4.95 -9.70 -5.52
CA ASP A 135 -5.44 -8.33 -5.70
C ASP A 135 -4.51 -7.27 -5.08
N GLN A 136 -4.09 -7.47 -3.83
CA GLN A 136 -3.22 -6.54 -3.12
C GLN A 136 -1.89 -6.31 -3.85
N THR A 137 -1.29 -7.39 -4.35
CA THR A 137 0.02 -7.31 -5.02
C THR A 137 -0.06 -6.85 -6.46
N PHE A 138 -1.19 -7.09 -7.14
CA PHE A 138 -1.40 -6.67 -8.54
C PHE A 138 -1.53 -5.16 -8.66
N TYR A 139 -2.37 -4.54 -7.83
CA TYR A 139 -2.52 -3.08 -7.85
C TYR A 139 -1.24 -2.37 -7.42
N PHE A 140 -0.51 -2.94 -6.46
CA PHE A 140 0.82 -2.45 -6.10
C PHE A 140 1.79 -2.52 -7.29
N THR A 141 1.86 -3.67 -7.97
CA THR A 141 2.70 -3.87 -9.15
C THR A 141 2.34 -2.92 -10.30
N PHE A 142 1.05 -2.68 -10.54
CA PHE A 142 0.59 -1.71 -11.54
C PHE A 142 0.97 -0.28 -11.16
N GLY A 143 0.79 0.11 -9.90
CA GLY A 143 1.23 1.41 -9.39
C GLY A 143 2.72 1.64 -9.56
N LEU A 144 3.54 0.65 -9.20
CA LEU A 144 4.99 0.67 -9.43
C LEU A 144 5.32 0.79 -10.91
N HIS A 145 4.64 0.04 -11.77
CA HIS A 145 4.86 0.10 -13.21
C HIS A 145 4.61 1.51 -13.75
N ARG A 146 3.50 2.13 -13.39
CA ARG A 146 3.18 3.52 -13.78
C ARG A 146 4.22 4.49 -13.22
N TYR A 147 4.57 4.38 -11.95
CA TYR A 147 5.58 5.21 -11.30
C TYR A 147 6.93 5.18 -12.05
N THR A 148 7.31 4.05 -12.66
CA THR A 148 8.55 3.95 -13.44
C THR A 148 8.65 4.93 -14.61
N GLU A 149 7.52 5.44 -15.10
CA GLU A 149 7.44 6.41 -16.20
C GLU A 149 7.90 7.81 -15.79
N ILE A 150 7.83 8.14 -14.50
CA ILE A 150 8.18 9.47 -13.95
C ILE A 150 9.36 9.42 -12.99
N ALA A 151 9.69 8.23 -12.46
CA ALA A 151 10.80 8.02 -11.54
C ALA A 151 12.17 8.33 -12.18
N ASP A 152 13.14 8.75 -11.35
CA ASP A 152 14.54 8.83 -11.76
C ASP A 152 15.13 7.44 -12.05
N ALA A 153 16.35 7.40 -12.59
CA ALA A 153 16.99 6.15 -13.00
C ALA A 153 17.15 5.13 -11.85
N ALA A 154 17.46 5.57 -10.63
CA ALA A 154 17.67 4.68 -9.50
C ALA A 154 16.34 4.09 -9.01
N ARG A 155 15.34 4.94 -8.77
CA ARG A 155 14.00 4.51 -8.33
C ARG A 155 13.30 3.66 -9.41
N ARG A 156 13.45 4.02 -10.69
CA ARG A 156 12.97 3.22 -11.82
C ARG A 156 13.59 1.82 -11.83
N LYS A 157 14.91 1.71 -11.64
CA LYS A 157 15.59 0.41 -11.57
C LYS A 157 15.05 -0.42 -10.41
N ARG A 158 14.96 0.19 -9.21
CA ARG A 158 14.46 -0.50 -8.01
C ARG A 158 13.01 -0.95 -8.16
N ALA A 159 12.12 -0.10 -8.67
CA ALA A 159 10.72 -0.45 -8.94
C ALA A 159 10.61 -1.65 -9.90
N ARG A 160 11.42 -1.69 -10.97
CA ARG A 160 11.45 -2.83 -11.91
C ARG A 160 11.95 -4.11 -11.26
N GLU A 161 12.93 -4.03 -10.37
CA GLU A 161 13.43 -5.19 -9.61
C GLU A 161 12.35 -5.75 -8.69
N ILE A 162 11.57 -4.88 -8.01
CA ILE A 162 10.45 -5.28 -7.16
C ILE A 162 9.37 -5.98 -7.99
N ILE A 163 8.98 -5.37 -9.12
CA ILE A 163 7.98 -5.94 -10.04
C ILE A 163 8.43 -7.32 -10.54
N ALA A 164 9.66 -7.44 -11.03
CA ALA A 164 10.17 -8.71 -11.55
C ALA A 164 10.20 -9.80 -10.47
N ALA A 165 10.69 -9.47 -9.26
CA ALA A 165 10.71 -10.41 -8.15
C ALA A 165 9.31 -10.86 -7.74
N ASN A 166 8.33 -9.95 -7.69
CA ASN A 166 6.95 -10.31 -7.35
C ASN A 166 6.29 -11.19 -8.42
N VAL A 167 6.52 -10.89 -9.70
CA VAL A 167 6.03 -11.72 -10.81
C VAL A 167 6.66 -13.11 -10.75
N ASP A 168 7.97 -13.22 -10.53
CA ASP A 168 8.66 -14.50 -10.37
C ASP A 168 8.09 -15.31 -9.18
N TRP A 169 7.83 -14.64 -8.05
CA TRP A 169 7.25 -15.26 -6.86
C TRP A 169 5.85 -15.84 -7.11
N TRP A 170 4.98 -15.10 -7.81
CA TRP A 170 3.63 -15.56 -8.17
C TRP A 170 3.64 -16.65 -9.25
N MET A 171 4.52 -16.54 -10.26
CA MET A 171 4.67 -17.57 -11.28
C MET A 171 5.11 -18.90 -10.67
N GLY A 172 6.03 -18.87 -9.70
CA GLY A 172 6.43 -20.07 -8.94
C GLY A 172 5.29 -20.74 -8.16
N ARG A 173 4.15 -20.06 -8.01
CA ARG A 173 2.94 -20.51 -7.29
C ARG A 173 1.71 -20.63 -8.17
N ASN A 174 1.86 -20.55 -9.50
CA ASN A 174 0.76 -20.57 -10.46
C ASN A 174 -0.35 -19.55 -10.16
N TYR A 175 -0.02 -18.40 -9.56
CA TYR A 175 -1.00 -17.38 -9.20
C TYR A 175 -2.15 -17.90 -8.30
N CYS A 176 -1.88 -18.90 -7.46
CA CYS A 176 -2.83 -19.35 -6.44
C CYS A 176 -2.61 -18.56 -5.14
N ASP A 177 -3.70 -18.09 -4.52
CA ASP A 177 -3.63 -17.45 -3.20
C ASP A 177 -2.84 -18.32 -2.21
N PHE A 178 -1.99 -17.66 -1.43
CA PHE A 178 -0.97 -18.35 -0.65
C PHE A 178 -0.95 -17.85 0.80
N GLN A 179 -1.08 -18.80 1.70
CA GLN A 179 -0.79 -18.64 3.12
C GLN A 179 0.37 -19.57 3.42
N PHE A 180 1.44 -19.07 4.05
CA PHE A 180 2.46 -19.99 4.53
C PHE A 180 1.83 -20.86 5.63
N PRO A 181 2.19 -22.15 5.72
CA PRO A 181 1.81 -22.96 6.86
C PRO A 181 2.31 -22.31 8.16
N ASP A 182 1.48 -22.34 9.20
CA ASP A 182 1.85 -21.87 10.54
C ASP A 182 3.05 -22.70 11.05
N GLU A 183 4.07 -22.03 11.59
CA GLU A 183 5.25 -22.66 12.24
C GLU A 183 4.91 -23.21 13.62
#